data_AF-A0A9D3NXL9-F1
#
_entry.id   AF-A0A9D3NXL9-F1
#
_cell.length_a   1.000
_cell.length_b   1.000
_cell.length_c   1.000
_cell.angle_alpha   90.00
_cell.angle_beta   90.00
_cell.angle_gamma   90.00
#
_symmetry.space_group_name_H-M   'P 1'
#
loop_
_entity.id
_entity.type
_entity.pdbx_description
1 polymer ?
#
loop_
_entity_poly.entity_id
_entity_poly.type
_entity_poly.pdbx_seq_one_letter_code
_entity_poly.pdbx_strand_id
1 'polypeptide(L)'
;MAAPLKLLCTSVLRQTVRPFSSTCAVHAGKKWRLENGLAWTGSEYGPLTDLPDWSFADGRPAPPLKGQIRRQKQREDFARRAVNLNAEVDQAIEKWGAEKEEKERAREQLKSSMLKPKGKLLLKNKNK
;
A
#
# COMPACT_ATOMS: atom_id res chain seq x y z
N MET A 1 49.41 -30.55 -67.39
CA MET A 1 48.10 -29.91 -67.18
C MET A 1 47.61 -30.33 -65.79
N ALA A 2 48.00 -29.60 -64.74
CA ALA A 2 47.64 -29.93 -63.36
C ALA A 2 46.39 -29.12 -62.96
N ALA A 3 45.29 -29.81 -62.62
CA ALA A 3 44.06 -29.19 -62.17
C ALA A 3 44.17 -28.75 -60.70
N PRO A 4 43.72 -27.54 -60.32
CA PRO A 4 43.74 -27.13 -58.93
C PRO A 4 42.47 -27.66 -58.21
N LEU A 5 42.67 -28.57 -57.25
CA LEU A 5 41.64 -28.93 -56.28
C LEU A 5 41.40 -27.73 -55.35
N LYS A 6 40.30 -27.01 -55.55
CA LYS A 6 39.86 -25.95 -54.64
C LYS A 6 39.28 -26.59 -53.37
N LEU A 7 40.09 -26.69 -52.33
CA LEU A 7 39.62 -26.94 -50.97
C LEU A 7 38.79 -25.74 -50.51
N LEU A 8 37.47 -25.85 -50.60
CA LEU A 8 36.55 -24.92 -49.96
C LEU A 8 36.56 -25.22 -48.46
N CYS A 9 37.41 -24.50 -47.73
CA CYS A 9 37.40 -24.49 -46.27
C CYS A 9 36.15 -23.72 -45.81
N THR A 10 35.08 -24.44 -45.47
CA THR A 10 33.90 -23.85 -44.86
C THR A 10 34.23 -23.52 -43.40
N SER A 11 34.64 -22.28 -43.16
CA SER A 11 34.74 -21.74 -41.81
C SER A 11 33.34 -21.69 -41.22
N VAL A 12 33.00 -22.68 -40.38
CA VAL A 12 31.80 -22.62 -39.55
C VAL A 12 32.07 -21.53 -38.51
N LEU A 13 31.66 -20.29 -38.80
CA LEU A 13 31.49 -19.26 -37.78
C LEU A 13 30.42 -19.79 -36.81
N ARG A 14 30.85 -20.43 -35.72
CA ARG A 14 30.00 -20.62 -34.55
C ARG A 14 29.68 -19.24 -34.00
N GLN A 15 28.55 -18.67 -34.44
CA GLN A 15 27.94 -17.55 -33.76
C GLN A 15 27.65 -17.98 -32.32
N THR A 16 28.47 -17.52 -31.38
CA THR A 16 28.20 -17.65 -29.96
C THR A 16 27.12 -16.62 -29.63
N VAL A 17 25.86 -16.96 -29.88
CA VAL A 17 24.73 -16.15 -29.43
C VAL A 17 24.71 -16.25 -27.92
N ARG A 18 25.04 -15.16 -27.21
CA ARG A 18 24.83 -15.09 -25.76
C ARG A 18 23.32 -15.12 -25.51
N PRO A 19 22.75 -16.11 -24.82
CA PRO A 19 21.34 -16.07 -24.47
C PRO A 19 21.12 -14.88 -23.52
N PHE A 20 20.26 -13.94 -23.92
CA PHE A 20 19.73 -12.95 -22.98
C PHE A 20 18.61 -13.62 -22.20
N SER A 21 18.77 -13.68 -20.87
CA SER A 21 17.71 -14.19 -20.00
C SER A 21 16.73 -13.06 -19.71
N SER A 22 15.46 -13.27 -20.05
CA SER A 22 14.36 -12.35 -19.73
C SER A 22 13.73 -12.64 -18.36
N THR A 23 14.23 -13.62 -17.61
CA THR A 23 13.68 -13.95 -16.29
C THR A 23 13.97 -12.83 -15.29
N CYS A 24 12.93 -12.45 -14.55
CA CYS A 24 13.02 -11.41 -13.52
C CYS A 24 13.97 -11.87 -12.41
N ALA A 25 14.91 -11.02 -11.99
CA ALA A 25 15.82 -11.33 -10.89
C ALA A 25 15.04 -11.49 -9.58
N VAL A 26 14.96 -12.72 -9.07
CA VAL A 26 14.32 -13.00 -7.79
C VAL A 26 15.35 -12.83 -6.67
N HIS A 27 15.00 -12.06 -5.65
CA HIS A 27 15.85 -11.89 -4.47
C HIS A 27 15.83 -13.18 -3.64
N ALA A 28 17.00 -13.77 -3.43
CA ALA A 28 17.14 -14.97 -2.61
C ALA A 28 16.60 -14.72 -1.20
N GLY A 29 15.79 -15.65 -0.68
CA GLY A 29 15.22 -15.56 0.66
C GLY A 29 14.10 -14.54 0.86
N LYS A 30 13.61 -13.87 -0.21
CA LYS A 30 12.51 -12.89 -0.11
C LYS A 30 11.26 -13.46 0.58
N LYS A 31 10.84 -14.68 0.20
CA LYS A 31 9.66 -15.35 0.76
C LYS A 31 9.79 -15.52 2.28
N TRP A 32 10.89 -16.11 2.72
CA TRP A 32 11.18 -16.32 4.14
C TRP A 32 11.23 -15.00 4.91
N ARG A 33 11.86 -13.95 4.36
CA ARG A 33 11.90 -12.63 5.02
C ARG A 33 10.50 -12.05 5.26
N LEU A 34 9.66 -12.06 4.23
CA LEU A 34 8.28 -11.57 4.32
C LEU A 34 7.44 -12.39 5.31
N GLU A 35 7.60 -13.71 5.31
CA GLU A 35 6.93 -14.61 6.28
C GLU A 35 7.35 -14.31 7.73
N ASN A 36 8.57 -13.80 7.94
CA ASN A 36 9.09 -13.41 9.25
C ASN A 36 8.90 -11.91 9.55
N GLY A 37 8.09 -11.19 8.75
CA GLY A 37 7.83 -9.76 8.98
C GLY A 37 9.04 -8.84 8.76
N LEU A 38 10.06 -9.31 8.04
CA LEU A 38 11.22 -8.52 7.66
C LEU A 38 10.99 -7.82 6.32
N ALA A 39 11.82 -6.80 6.06
CA ALA A 39 11.86 -6.14 4.77
C ALA A 39 12.12 -7.14 3.63
N TRP A 40 11.48 -6.92 2.48
CA TRP A 40 11.66 -7.79 1.32
C TRP A 40 13.10 -7.73 0.78
N THR A 41 13.75 -6.58 0.95
CA THR A 41 15.17 -6.35 0.71
C THR A 41 15.90 -6.16 2.03
N GLY A 42 17.16 -6.58 2.13
CA GLY A 42 17.96 -6.39 3.35
C GLY A 42 18.34 -4.94 3.69
N SER A 43 18.00 -3.96 2.83
CA SER A 43 18.46 -2.57 2.92
C SER A 43 17.34 -1.52 3.04
N GLU A 44 16.07 -1.92 3.12
CA GLU A 44 14.98 -0.93 3.23
C GLU A 44 14.84 -0.35 4.63
N TYR A 45 14.70 -1.23 5.61
CA TYR A 45 14.57 -0.90 7.02
C TYR A 45 15.15 -2.02 7.86
N GLY A 46 15.51 -1.70 9.10
CA GLY A 46 16.09 -2.64 10.05
C GLY A 46 17.48 -2.24 10.53
N PRO A 47 18.07 -3.02 11.44
CA PRO A 47 19.28 -2.64 12.16
C PRO A 47 20.47 -2.39 11.23
N LEU A 48 20.57 -3.13 10.13
CA LEU A 48 21.65 -2.96 9.15
C LEU A 48 21.63 -1.58 8.46
N THR A 49 20.48 -0.91 8.41
CA THR A 49 20.29 0.33 7.63
C THR A 49 19.93 1.54 8.48
N ASP A 50 19.26 1.32 9.61
CA ASP A 50 18.79 2.37 10.51
C ASP A 50 19.82 2.70 11.61
N LEU A 51 20.77 1.79 11.92
CA LEU A 51 21.85 2.05 12.87
C LEU A 51 22.99 2.85 12.23
N PRO A 52 23.75 3.63 13.02
CA PRO A 52 24.91 4.33 12.51
C PRO A 52 26.05 3.34 12.19
N ASP A 53 26.70 3.53 11.04
CA ASP A 53 27.80 2.68 10.59
C ASP A 53 29.07 2.82 11.46
N TRP A 54 29.21 3.94 12.18
CA TRP A 54 30.37 4.25 13.01
C TRP A 54 30.00 5.12 14.22
N SER A 55 30.90 5.23 15.18
CA SER A 55 30.81 6.14 16.33
C SER A 55 32.21 6.65 16.70
N PHE A 56 32.29 7.72 17.49
CA PHE A 56 33.58 8.21 17.98
C PHE A 56 34.12 7.26 19.06
N ALA A 57 35.44 7.11 19.15
CA ALA A 57 36.08 6.27 20.17
C ALA A 57 35.72 6.69 21.60
N ASP A 58 35.48 7.98 21.82
CA ASP A 58 35.02 8.56 23.09
C ASP A 58 33.59 8.13 23.48
N GLY A 59 32.86 7.44 22.60
CA GLY A 59 31.46 7.05 22.79
C GLY A 59 30.44 8.12 22.34
N ARG A 60 30.89 9.22 21.75
CA ARG A 60 29.97 10.22 21.16
C ARG A 60 29.25 9.61 19.95
N PRO A 61 27.96 9.89 19.76
CA PRO A 61 27.23 9.39 18.60
C PRO A 61 27.73 10.04 17.31
N ALA A 62 27.71 9.30 16.21
CA ALA A 62 27.97 9.87 14.90
C ALA A 62 26.85 10.84 14.50
N PRO A 63 27.16 11.90 13.74
CA PRO A 63 26.14 12.75 13.16
C PRO A 63 25.23 11.94 12.22
N PRO A 64 23.93 12.27 12.15
CA PRO A 64 22.98 11.49 11.36
C PRO A 64 23.27 11.58 9.85
N LEU A 65 23.14 10.45 9.15
CA LEU A 65 23.34 10.39 7.71
C LEU A 65 22.20 11.09 6.97
N LYS A 66 22.50 11.76 5.84
CA LYS A 66 21.50 12.43 4.99
C LYS A 66 20.34 11.50 4.60
N GLY A 67 20.64 10.24 4.29
CA GLY A 67 19.65 9.24 3.94
C GLY A 67 18.72 8.89 5.11
N GLN A 68 19.25 8.81 6.33
CA GLN A 68 18.48 8.56 7.54
C GLN A 68 17.53 9.72 7.85
N ILE A 69 18.02 10.96 7.77
CA ILE A 69 17.19 12.17 7.96
C ILE A 69 16.04 12.18 6.95
N ARG A 70 16.34 11.92 5.67
CA ARG A 70 15.31 11.86 4.63
C ARG A 70 14.26 10.79 4.92
N ARG A 71 14.68 9.57 5.30
CA ARG A 71 13.76 8.47 5.64
C ARG A 71 12.90 8.80 6.85
N GLN A 72 13.47 9.41 7.89
CA GLN A 72 12.72 9.84 9.08
C GLN A 72 11.64 10.85 8.70
N LYS A 73 11.98 11.88 7.93
CA LYS A 73 11.01 12.86 7.44
C LYS A 73 9.89 12.23 6.62
N GLN A 74 10.23 11.33 5.70
CA GLN A 74 9.23 10.60 4.91
C GLN A 74 8.30 9.74 5.77
N ARG A 75 8.84 9.05 6.79
CA ARG A 75 8.06 8.26 7.75
C ARG A 75 7.13 9.15 8.58
N GLU A 76 7.60 10.32 9.00
CA GLU A 76 6.81 11.32 9.72
C GLU A 76 5.66 11.87 8.86
N ASP A 77 5.94 12.28 7.63
CA ASP A 77 4.93 12.79 6.69
C ASP A 77 3.88 11.72 6.37
N PHE A 78 4.30 10.46 6.22
CA PHE A 78 3.40 9.32 6.04
C PHE A 78 2.51 9.10 7.26
N ALA A 79 3.07 9.09 8.46
CA ALA A 79 2.32 8.91 9.71
C ALA A 79 1.29 10.03 9.92
N ARG A 80 1.68 11.29 9.68
CA ARG A 80 0.77 12.44 9.72
C ARG A 80 -0.42 12.26 8.78
N ARG A 81 -0.15 11.87 7.53
CA ARG A 81 -1.21 11.62 6.54
C ARG A 81 -2.15 10.50 7.00
N ALA A 82 -1.62 9.40 7.51
CA ALA A 82 -2.44 8.28 7.99
C ALA A 82 -3.39 8.71 9.12
N VAL A 83 -2.89 9.47 10.10
CA VAL A 83 -3.70 10.00 11.21
C VAL A 83 -4.79 10.95 10.69
N ASN A 84 -4.45 11.86 9.79
CA ASN A 84 -5.41 12.81 9.23
C ASN A 84 -6.55 12.10 8.48
N LEU A 85 -6.21 11.13 7.63
CA LEU A 85 -7.21 10.37 6.87
C LEU A 85 -8.14 9.58 7.79
N ASN A 86 -7.61 8.98 8.86
CA ASN A 86 -8.45 8.30 9.85
C ASN A 86 -9.42 9.28 10.52
N ALA A 87 -8.94 10.44 10.94
CA ALA A 87 -9.78 11.47 11.55
C ALA A 87 -10.88 11.98 10.59
N GLU A 88 -10.58 12.13 9.30
CA GLU A 88 -11.58 12.50 8.29
C GLU A 88 -12.68 11.44 8.15
N VAL A 89 -12.31 10.15 8.16
CA VAL A 89 -13.25 9.04 8.10
C VAL A 89 -14.13 9.01 9.35
N ASP A 90 -13.54 9.14 10.54
CA ASP A 90 -14.28 9.13 11.80
C ASP A 90 -15.31 10.28 11.85
N GLN A 91 -14.89 11.50 11.47
CA GLN A 91 -15.78 12.65 11.38
C GLN A 91 -16.91 12.44 10.38
N ALA A 92 -16.65 11.79 9.25
CA ALA A 92 -17.68 11.50 8.25
C ALA A 92 -18.72 10.51 8.80
N ILE A 93 -18.28 9.49 9.53
CA ILE A 93 -19.16 8.51 10.18
C ILE A 93 -20.04 9.19 11.23
N GLU A 94 -19.46 10.04 12.08
CA GLU A 94 -20.19 10.79 13.11
C GLU A 94 -21.25 11.70 12.48
N LYS A 95 -20.88 12.48 11.46
CA LYS A 95 -21.81 13.35 10.74
C LYS A 95 -22.96 12.57 10.11
N TRP A 96 -22.64 11.47 9.42
CA TRP A 96 -23.65 10.61 8.80
C TRP A 96 -24.61 10.00 9.84
N GLY A 97 -24.07 9.56 10.99
CA GLY A 97 -24.87 9.09 12.12
C GLY A 97 -25.82 10.16 12.64
N ALA A 98 -25.31 11.36 12.91
CA ALA A 98 -26.10 12.49 13.41
C ALA A 98 -27.22 12.90 12.44
N GLU A 99 -26.93 12.99 11.14
CA GLU A 99 -27.94 13.29 10.11
C GLU A 99 -29.04 12.23 10.06
N LYS A 100 -28.68 10.96 10.23
CA LYS A 100 -29.64 9.86 10.21
C LYS A 100 -30.57 9.93 11.42
N GLU A 101 -30.02 10.18 12.60
CA GLU A 101 -30.79 10.37 13.83
C GLU A 101 -31.70 11.60 13.76
N GLU A 102 -31.22 12.71 13.18
CA GLU A 102 -32.04 13.90 12.97
C GLU A 102 -33.20 13.62 12.00
N LYS A 103 -32.93 12.91 10.90
CA LYS A 103 -33.98 12.51 9.93
C LYS A 103 -35.05 11.63 10.59
N GLU A 104 -34.65 10.68 11.44
CA GLU A 104 -35.61 9.85 12.18
C GLU A 104 -36.40 10.68 13.21
N ARG A 105 -35.73 11.54 13.99
CA ARG A 105 -36.41 12.46 14.93
C ARG A 105 -37.39 13.38 14.22
N ALA A 106 -37.03 13.94 13.07
CA ALA A 106 -37.92 14.78 12.27
C ALA A 106 -39.14 14.01 11.75
N ARG A 107 -38.95 12.75 11.32
CA ARG A 107 -40.05 11.86 10.92
C ARG A 107 -40.99 11.55 12.09
N GLU A 108 -40.44 11.28 13.27
CA GLU A 108 -41.22 11.04 14.49
C GLU A 108 -41.99 12.28 14.93
N GLN A 109 -41.34 13.45 14.93
CA GLN A 109 -41.98 14.72 15.20
C GLN A 109 -43.12 14.99 14.21
N LEU A 110 -42.89 14.79 12.91
CA LEU A 110 -43.94 14.92 11.89
C LEU A 110 -45.11 13.97 12.16
N LYS A 111 -44.84 12.69 12.44
CA LYS A 111 -45.89 11.71 12.79
C LYS A 111 -46.67 12.13 14.03
N SER A 112 -46.00 12.67 15.05
CA SER A 112 -46.64 13.13 16.29
C SER A 112 -47.50 14.38 16.11
N SER A 113 -47.12 15.26 15.16
CA SER A 113 -47.87 16.48 14.85
C SER A 113 -48.99 16.25 13.83
N MET A 114 -49.02 15.11 13.14
CA MET A 114 -50.08 14.78 12.20
C MET A 114 -51.42 14.57 12.90
N LEU A 115 -52.48 15.10 12.29
CA LEU A 115 -53.85 14.88 12.72
C LEU A 115 -54.27 13.42 12.50
N LYS A 116 -55.24 12.96 13.29
CA LYS A 116 -55.81 11.62 13.15
C LYS A 116 -56.37 11.40 11.74
N PRO A 117 -56.12 10.23 11.12
CA PRO A 117 -56.64 9.94 9.79
C PRO A 117 -58.17 9.83 9.80
N LYS A 118 -58.82 10.29 8.73
CA LYS A 118 -60.29 10.27 8.56
C LYS A 118 -60.72 9.45 7.33
N GLY A 119 -62.02 9.14 7.24
CA GLY A 119 -62.66 8.57 6.05
C GLY A 119 -62.36 7.08 5.81
N LYS A 120 -62.09 6.69 4.55
CA LYS A 120 -61.89 5.29 4.11
C LYS A 120 -60.77 4.56 4.85
N LEU A 121 -59.80 5.29 5.40
CA LEU A 121 -58.68 4.75 6.16
C LEU A 121 -59.12 4.08 7.48
N LEU A 122 -60.25 4.50 8.06
CA LEU A 122 -60.84 3.89 9.26
C LEU A 122 -61.67 2.64 8.95
N LEU A 123 -62.20 2.52 7.72
CA LEU A 123 -63.06 1.41 7.31
C LEU A 123 -62.26 0.12 7.05
N LYS A 124 -60.97 0.23 6.69
CA LYS A 124 -60.09 -0.93 6.44
C LYS A 124 -59.76 -1.74 7.70
N ASN A 125 -59.81 -1.12 8.88
CA ASN A 125 -59.43 -1.77 10.14
C ASN A 125 -60.60 -2.53 10.82
N LYS A 126 -61.82 -2.44 10.28
CA LYS A 126 -63.03 -3.06 10.87
C LYS A 126 -63.39 -4.44 10.33
N ASN A 127 -62.73 -4.90 9.27
CA ASN A 127 -63.06 -6.16 8.57
C ASN A 127 -62.04 -7.29 8.84
N LYS A 128 -61.37 -7.25 9.99
CA LYS A 128 -60.55 -8.33 10.57
C LYS A 128 -61.06 -8.57 11.98
#